data_AF-A0A149PI96-F1
#
_entry.id   AF-A0A149PI96-F1
#
_cell.length_a   1.000
_cell.length_b   1.000
_cell.length_c   1.000
_cell.angle_alpha   90.00
_cell.angle_beta   90.00
_cell.angle_gamma   90.00
#
_symmetry.space_group_name_H-M   'P 1'
#
loop_
_entity.id
_entity.type
_entity.pdbx_description
1 polymer ?
#
loop_
_entity_poly.entity_id
_entity_poly.type
_entity_poly.pdbx_seq_one_letter_code
_entity_poly.pdbx_strand_id
1 'polypeptide(L)' 'MSQPEPNVDEVVRSIAEETDTPAETVSRMYADTLAEFRQEARVLDYVPLFAAKKVRSELRHRQHRKH' A
#
# COMPACT_ATOMS: atom_id res chain seq x y z
N MET A 1 -9.12 -4.79 21.98
CA MET A 1 -8.03 -3.85 21.67
C MET A 1 -8.19 -3.44 20.22
N SER A 2 -8.71 -2.25 19.94
CA SER A 2 -8.70 -1.71 18.58
C SER A 2 -7.25 -1.38 18.25
N GLN A 3 -6.66 -2.02 17.25
CA GLN A 3 -5.34 -1.61 16.76
C GLN A 3 -5.44 -0.13 16.35
N PRO A 4 -4.45 0.71 16.67
CA PRO A 4 -4.41 2.05 16.12
C PRO A 4 -4.41 1.91 14.60
N GLU A 5 -5.39 2.51 13.93
CA GLU A 5 -5.43 2.59 12.46
C GLU A 5 -4.04 3.04 12.00
N PRO A 6 -3.33 2.27 11.16
CA PRO A 6 -2.02 2.69 10.68
C PRO A 6 -2.19 4.02 9.95
N ASN A 7 -1.40 5.02 10.33
CA ASN A 7 -1.44 6.31 9.67
C ASN A 7 -1.07 6.10 8.21
N VAL A 8 -2.04 6.28 7.31
CA VAL A 8 -1.90 6.04 5.87
C VAL A 8 -0.70 6.80 5.30
N ASP A 9 -0.44 8.00 5.82
CA ASP A 9 0.69 8.84 5.40
C ASP A 9 2.04 8.19 5.73
N GLU A 10 2.15 7.56 6.91
CA GLU A 10 3.37 6.84 7.31
C GLU A 10 3.58 5.58 6.48
N VAL A 11 2.50 4.87 6.14
CA VAL A 11 2.56 3.69 5.26
C VAL A 11 3.03 4.10 3.87
N VAL A 12 2.46 5.16 3.30
CA VAL A 12 2.84 5.67 1.98
C VAL A 12 4.31 6.13 1.97
N ARG A 13 4.74 6.88 2.99
CA ARG A 13 6.13 7.32 3.13
C ARG A 13 7.09 6.14 3.23
N SER A 14 6.80 5.17 4.09
CA SER A 14 7.62 3.97 4.26
C SER A 14 7.76 3.17 2.97
N ILE A 15 6.68 3.02 2.20
CA ILE A 15 6.74 2.32 0.92
C ILE A 15 7.56 3.11 -0.10
N ALA A 16 7.38 4.42 -0.19
CA ALA A 16 8.13 5.29 -1.08
C ALA A 16 9.65 5.20 -0.85
N GLU A 17 10.05 5.23 0.42
CA GLU A 17 11.45 5.06 0.85
C GLU A 17 11.98 3.67 0.53
N GLU A 18 11.21 2.61 0.83
CA GLU A 18 11.62 1.21 0.58
C GLU A 18 11.79 0.89 -0.92
N THR A 19 11.00 1.52 -1.79
CA THR A 19 10.93 1.20 -3.21
C THR A 19 11.47 2.31 -4.11
N ASP A 20 12.21 3.29 -3.56
CA ASP A 20 12.75 4.44 -4.28
C ASP A 20 11.76 5.02 -5.31
N THR A 21 10.50 5.19 -4.88
CA THR A 21 9.38 5.59 -5.75
C THR A 21 8.76 6.87 -5.19
N PRO A 22 8.37 7.84 -6.04
CA PRO A 22 7.74 9.08 -5.56
C PRO A 22 6.51 8.81 -4.69
N ALA A 23 6.42 9.48 -3.53
CA ALA A 23 5.33 9.32 -2.58
C ALA A 23 3.95 9.58 -3.21
N GLU A 24 3.82 10.52 -4.16
CA GLU A 24 2.57 10.74 -4.90
C GLU A 24 2.14 9.52 -5.71
N THR A 25 3.10 8.82 -6.32
CA THR A 25 2.82 7.62 -7.12
C THR A 25 2.42 6.45 -6.22
N VAL A 26 3.07 6.32 -5.07
CA VAL A 26 2.73 5.32 -4.04
C VAL A 26 1.35 5.62 -3.44
N SER A 27 1.05 6.89 -3.13
CA SER A 27 -0.22 7.33 -2.58
C SER A 27 -1.39 6.98 -3.50
N ARG A 28 -1.25 7.25 -4.81
CA ARG A 28 -2.25 6.87 -5.81
C ARG A 28 -2.46 5.37 -5.85
N MET A 29 -1.38 4.59 -5.99
CA MET A 29 -1.47 3.12 -6.03
C MET A 29 -2.08 2.53 -4.76
N TYR A 30 -1.76 3.09 -3.60
CA TYR A 30 -2.33 2.68 -2.32
C TYR A 30 -3.83 2.99 -2.25
N ALA A 31 -4.25 4.20 -2.63
CA ALA A 31 -5.65 4.59 -2.65
C ALA A 31 -6.49 3.70 -3.59
N ASP A 32 -5.99 3.45 -4.81
CA ASP A 32 -6.65 2.58 -5.79
C ASP A 32 -6.79 1.15 -5.25
N THR A 33 -5.71 0.59 -4.70
CA THR A 33 -5.71 -0.77 -4.13
C THR A 33 -6.63 -0.87 -2.91
N LEU A 34 -6.65 0.16 -2.06
CA LEU A 34 -7.50 0.21 -0.88
C LEU A 34 -8.98 0.26 -1.27
N ALA A 35 -9.33 1.01 -2.33
CA ALA A 35 -10.68 1.08 -2.86
C ALA A 35 -11.14 -0.27 -3.43
N GLU A 36 -10.28 -0.94 -4.21
CA GLU A 36 -10.52 -2.30 -4.73
C GLU A 36 -10.81 -3.29 -3.58
N PHE A 37 -9.93 -3.34 -2.58
CA PHE A 37 -10.09 -4.27 -1.47
C PHE A 37 -11.30 -3.94 -0.59
N ARG A 38 -11.65 -2.66 -0.41
CA ARG A 38 -12.87 -2.28 0.33
C ARG A 38 -14.16 -2.72 -0.37
N GLN A 39 -14.16 -2.84 -1.69
CA GLN A 39 -15.33 -3.30 -2.44
C GLN A 39 -15.56 -4.81 -2.29
N GLU A 40 -14.49 -5.59 -2.21
CA GLU A 40 -14.56 -7.06 -2.22
C GLU A 40 -14.43 -7.71 -0.83
N ALA A 41 -13.81 -7.01 0.13
CA ALA A 41 -13.50 -7.58 1.43
C ALA A 41 -14.73 -7.72 2.33
N ARG A 42 -14.86 -8.90 2.94
CA ARG A 42 -15.85 -9.16 4.00
C ARG A 42 -15.39 -8.69 5.38
N VAL A 43 -14.08 -8.55 5.57
CA VAL A 43 -13.45 -8.10 6.83
C VAL A 43 -12.56 -6.91 6.51
N LEU A 44 -12.90 -5.74 7.04
CA LEU A 44 -12.28 -4.47 6.66
C LEU A 44 -11.04 -4.13 7.48
N ASP A 45 -10.89 -4.68 8.68
CA ASP A 45 -9.80 -4.38 9.62
C ASP A 45 -8.40 -4.60 9.04
N TYR A 46 -8.28 -5.54 8.10
CA TYR A 46 -7.00 -5.90 7.47
C TYR A 46 -6.79 -5.30 6.08
N VAL A 47 -7.79 -4.59 5.54
CA VAL A 47 -7.72 -4.02 4.20
C VAL A 47 -6.54 -3.04 4.04
N PRO A 48 -6.26 -2.13 5.00
CA PRO A 48 -5.07 -1.26 4.92
C PRO A 48 -3.75 -2.06 4.84
N LEU A 49 -3.63 -3.12 5.64
CA LEU A 49 -2.44 -3.98 5.67
C LEU A 49 -2.23 -4.70 4.33
N PHE A 50 -3.29 -5.28 3.77
CA PHE A 50 -3.20 -5.96 2.49
C PHE A 50 -2.91 -4.99 1.35
N ALA A 51 -3.52 -3.80 1.35
CA ALA A 51 -3.24 -2.78 0.35
C ALA A 51 -1.76 -2.38 0.38
N ALA A 52 -1.20 -2.12 1.56
CA ALA A 52 0.21 -1.80 1.74
C ALA A 52 1.12 -2.92 1.18
N LYS A 53 0.80 -4.18 1.51
CA LYS A 53 1.57 -5.34 1.06
C LYS A 53 1.55 -5.50 -0.47
N LYS A 54 0.38 -5.31 -1.10
CA LYS A 54 0.23 -5.42 -2.56
C LYS A 54 1.04 -4.34 -3.27
N VAL A 55 0.94 -3.08 -2.83
CA VAL A 55 1.71 -1.97 -3.42
C VAL A 55 3.22 -2.19 -3.30
N ARG A 56 3.72 -2.60 -2.13
CA ARG A 56 5.14 -2.94 -1.95
C ARG A 56 5.60 -4.03 -2.93
N SER A 57 4.82 -5.09 -3.05
CA SER A 57 5.15 -6.21 -3.95
C SER A 57 5.20 -5.77 -5.41
N GLU A 58 4.21 -5.01 -5.86
CA GLU A 58 4.13 -4.49 -7.23
C GLU A 58 5.33 -3.59 -7.58
N LEU A 59 5.66 -2.66 -6.69
CA LEU A 59 6.78 -1.73 -6.89
C LEU A 59 8.12 -2.46 -6.93
N ARG A 60 8.36 -3.39 -5.99
CA ARG A 60 9.58 -4.23 -6.00
C ARG A 60 9.68 -5.08 -7.26
N HIS A 61 8.57 -5.69 -7.70
CA HIS A 61 8.57 -6.50 -8.91
C HIS A 61 8.89 -5.67 -10.16
N ARG A 62 8.37 -4.44 -10.24
CA ARG A 62 8.70 -3.48 -11.31
C ARG A 62 10.17 -3.06 -11.30
N GLN A 63 10.76 -2.85 -10.12
CA GLN A 63 12.19 -2.57 -10.01
C GLN A 63 13.04 -3.76 -10.48
N HIS A 64 12.71 -4.98 -10.03
CA HIS A 64 13.42 -6.19 -10.45
C HIS A 64 13.37 -6.44 -11.96
N ARG A 65 12.27 -6.07 -12.63
CA ARG A 65 12.13 -6.22 -14.09
C ARG A 65 12.94 -5.19 -14.90
N LYS A 66 13.39 -4.09 -14.27
CA LYS A 66 14.20 -3.05 -14.93
C LYS A 66 15.71 -3.33 -14.91
N HIS A 67 16.16 -4.38 -14.21
CA HIS A 67 17.56 -4.80 -14.14
C HIS A 67 17.87 -5.95 -15.08
#